data_AF-A0A425WQH9-F1
#
_entry.id   AF-A0A425WQH9-F1
#
_cell.length_a   1.000
_cell.length_b   1.000
_cell.length_c   1.000
_cell.angle_alpha   90.00
_cell.angle_beta   90.00
_cell.angle_gamma   90.00
#
_symmetry.space_group_name_H-M   'P 1'
#
loop_
_entity.id
_entity.type
_entity.pdbx_description
1 polymer ?
#
loop_
_entity_poly.entity_id
_entity_poly.type
_entity_poly.pdbx_seq_one_letter_code
_entity_poly.pdbx_strand_id
1 'polypeptide(L)' 'MIYAGVDIAKMDHVIGAIDERGEQVTKPMPFKNSREGFEKCIAWLDGIAKTPDDVVIGMEATGHYWQACFSYLTSCD' A
#
# COMPACT_ATOMS: atom_id res chain seq x y z
N MET A 1 2.74 -15.79 -0.71
CA MET A 1 1.97 -14.63 -0.20
C MET A 1 2.86 -13.40 -0.17
N ILE A 2 2.33 -12.20 -0.44
CA ILE A 2 3.04 -10.93 -0.35
C ILE A 2 2.53 -10.14 0.85
N TYR A 3 3.45 -9.52 1.59
CA TYR A 3 3.13 -8.64 2.71
C TYR A 3 3.56 -7.23 2.36
N ALA A 4 2.60 -6.35 2.12
CA ALA A 4 2.85 -4.93 1.86
C ALA A 4 2.68 -4.12 3.15
N GLY A 5 3.67 -3.30 3.48
CA GLY A 5 3.62 -2.35 4.58
C GLY A 5 3.51 -0.92 4.05
N VAL A 6 2.61 -0.13 4.64
CA VAL A 6 2.48 1.30 4.36
C VAL A 6 2.90 2.10 5.59
N ASP A 7 4.01 2.82 5.44
CA ASP A 7 4.43 3.88 6.36
C ASP A 7 3.58 5.14 6.09
N ILE A 8 2.89 5.65 7.11
CA ILE A 8 1.84 6.66 6.96
C ILE A 8 2.32 8.00 7.53
N ALA A 9 2.52 9.00 6.65
CA ALA A 9 2.63 10.40 7.06
C ALA A 9 1.47 11.28 6.59
N LYS A 10 1.47 12.56 6.99
CA LYS A 10 0.43 13.53 6.64
C LYS A 10 0.25 13.71 5.12
N MET A 11 1.36 13.83 4.38
CA MET A 11 1.38 14.22 2.97
C MET A 11 1.84 13.10 2.04
N ASP A 12 2.83 12.32 2.47
CA ASP A 12 3.50 11.32 1.66
C ASP A 12 3.57 10.01 2.45
N HIS A 13 3.00 8.95 1.90
CA HIS A 13 3.11 7.59 2.40
C HIS A 13 4.24 6.87 1.66
N VAL A 14 4.77 5.80 2.23
CA VAL A 14 5.70 4.90 1.54
C VAL A 14 5.16 3.48 1.63
N ILE A 15 4.99 2.82 0.49
CA ILE A 15 4.67 1.39 0.43
C ILE A 15 5.91 0.57 0.11
N GLY A 16 6.10 -0.53 0.82
CA GLY A 16 7.10 -1.55 0.54
C GLY A 16 6.50 -2.94 0.66
N ALA A 17 7.13 -3.96 0.08
CA ALA A 17 6.63 -5.33 0.16
C ALA A 17 7.75 -6.35 0.30
N ILE A 18 7.45 -7.40 1.07
CA ILE A 18 8.26 -8.60 1.23
C ILE A 18 7.45 -9.84 0.86
N ASP A 19 8.13 -10.90 0.45
CA ASP A 19 7.53 -12.22 0.31
C ASP A 19 7.52 -12.98 1.64
N GLU A 20 7.02 -14.22 1.61
CA GLU A 20 6.97 -15.11 2.77
C GLU A 20 8.34 -15.54 3.33
N ARG A 21 9.42 -15.30 2.58
CA ARG A 21 10.80 -15.54 3.00
C ARG A 21 11.43 -14.28 3.62
N GLY A 22 10.72 -13.16 3.61
CA GLY A 22 11.23 -11.86 4.03
C GLY A 22 12.09 -11.18 2.98
N GLU A 23 12.10 -11.66 1.74
CA GLU A 23 12.84 -11.06 0.64
C GLU A 23 12.04 -9.89 0.04
N GLN A 24 12.74 -8.82 -0.30
CA GLN A 24 12.13 -7.65 -0.89
C GLN A 24 11.60 -7.94 -2.29
N VAL A 25 10.30 -7.72 -2.51
CA VAL A 25 9.64 -7.99 -3.80
C VAL A 25 9.97 -6.91 -4.83
N THR A 26 9.94 -5.65 -4.40
CA THR A 26 10.26 -4.49 -5.25
C THR A 26 10.72 -3.30 -4.40
N LYS A 27 11.28 -2.28 -5.05
CA LYS A 27 11.73 -1.06 -4.35
C LYS A 27 10.55 -0.35 -3.68
N PRO A 28 10.71 0.20 -2.46
CA PRO A 28 9.65 0.95 -1.81
C PRO A 28 9.34 2.19 -2.63
N MET A 29 8.08 2.61 -2.62
CA MET A 29 7.60 3.69 -3.46
C MET A 29 6.86 4.74 -2.62
N PRO A 30 7.24 6.03 -2.71
CA PRO A 30 6.44 7.09 -2.12
C PRO A 30 5.21 7.40 -2.96
N PHE A 31 4.11 7.70 -2.28
CA PHE A 31 2.85 8.16 -2.89
C PHE A 31 2.15 9.19 -2.00
N LYS A 32 1.33 10.05 -2.60
CA LYS A 32 0.68 11.15 -1.90
C LYS A 32 -0.57 10.67 -1.16
N ASN A 33 -0.92 11.38 -0.08
CA ASN A 33 -2.23 11.29 0.57
C ASN A 33 -3.29 12.04 -0.27
N SER A 34 -3.51 11.57 -1.49
CA SER A 34 -4.48 12.08 -2.47
C SER A 34 -5.01 10.94 -3.33
N ARG A 35 -6.10 11.17 -4.05
CA ARG A 35 -6.69 10.18 -4.97
C ARG A 35 -5.66 9.64 -5.97
N GLU A 36 -4.93 10.53 -6.64
CA GLU A 36 -3.91 10.15 -7.63
C GLU A 36 -2.76 9.36 -7.00
N GLY A 37 -2.43 9.67 -5.74
CA GLY A 37 -1.47 8.90 -4.97
C GLY A 37 -1.96 7.49 -4.65
N PHE A 38 -3.25 7.33 -4.34
CA PHE A 38 -3.84 6.01 -4.08
C PHE A 38 -3.97 5.18 -5.36
N GLU A 39 -4.36 5.78 -6.49
CA GLU A 39 -4.36 5.11 -7.81
C GLU A 39 -2.95 4.63 -8.17
N LYS A 40 -1.92 5.42 -7.88
CA LYS A 40 -0.51 5.00 -8.03
C LYS A 40 -0.15 3.83 -7.10
N CYS A 41 -0.66 3.81 -5.88
CA CYS A 41 -0.48 2.71 -4.93
C CYS A 41 -1.10 1.40 -5.46
N ILE A 42 -2.33 1.47 -5.99
CA ILE A 42 -3.00 0.33 -6.62
C ILE A 42 -2.19 -0.19 -7.81
N ALA A 43 -1.77 0.69 -8.72
CA ALA A 43 -0.95 0.28 -9.87
C ALA A 43 0.38 -0.38 -9.47
N TRP A 44 0.94 0.01 -8.32
CA TRP A 44 2.12 -0.63 -7.76
C TRP A 44 1.80 -2.02 -7.18
N LEU A 45 0.66 -2.18 -6.51
CA LEU A 45 0.16 -3.47 -5.99
C LEU A 45 -0.14 -4.45 -7.14
N ASP A 46 -0.79 -3.99 -8.20
CA ASP A 46 -1.07 -4.77 -9.42
C ASP A 46 0.22 -5.24 -10.12
N GLY A 47 1.32 -4.52 -9.93
CA GLY A 47 2.63 -4.89 -10.44
C GLY A 47 3.30 -6.04 -9.70
N ILE A 48 2.83 -6.38 -8.49
CA ILE A 48 3.44 -7.42 -7.64
C ILE A 48 2.49 -8.57 -7.30
N ALA A 49 1.19 -8.35 -7.30
CA ALA A 49 0.16 -9.34 -6.98
C ALA A 49 -0.70 -9.64 -8.21
N LYS A 50 -1.08 -10.90 -8.44
CA LYS A 50 -1.96 -11.26 -9.57
C LYS A 50 -3.43 -11.04 -9.22
N THR A 51 -3.77 -11.26 -7.96
CA THR A 51 -5.10 -11.10 -7.40
C THR A 51 -5.02 -10.41 -6.04
N PRO A 52 -6.09 -9.76 -5.56
CA PRO A 52 -6.13 -9.18 -4.23
C PRO A 52 -5.82 -10.19 -3.10
N ASP A 53 -6.15 -11.47 -3.30
CA ASP A 53 -5.88 -12.54 -2.33
C ASP A 53 -4.40 -12.91 -2.21
N ASP A 54 -3.54 -12.44 -3.13
CA ASP A 54 -2.09 -12.69 -3.10
C ASP A 54 -1.32 -11.72 -2.19
N VAL A 55 -1.98 -10.67 -1.69
CA VAL A 55 -1.34 -9.61 -0.89
C VAL A 55 -2.12 -9.28 0.38
N VAL A 56 -1.39 -9.20 1.49
CA VAL A 56 -1.88 -8.63 2.75
C VAL A 56 -1.23 -7.27 2.97
N ILE A 57 -2.06 -6.25 3.19
CA ILE A 57 -1.59 -4.88 3.41
C ILE A 57 -1.71 -4.52 4.89
N GLY A 58 -0.58 -4.18 5.51
CA GLY A 58 -0.51 -3.54 6.83
C GLY A 58 -0.25 -2.05 6.69
N MET A 59 -0.96 -1.23 7.46
CA MET A 59 -0.80 0.23 7.45
C MET A 59 -0.42 0.74 8.85
N GLU A 60 0.56 1.63 8.93
CA GLU A 60 0.91 2.26 10.20
C GLU A 60 -0.23 3.16 10.70
N ALA A 61 -0.59 3.03 11.97
CA ALA A 61 -1.67 3.80 12.59
C ALA A 61 -1.19 5.21 13.01
N THR A 62 -0.81 6.05 12.06
CA THR A 62 -0.32 7.42 12.32
C THR A 62 -1.46 8.43 12.29
N GLY A 63 -2.03 8.69 13.48
CA GLY A 63 -3.14 9.63 13.65
C GLY A 63 -4.36 9.25 12.80
N HIS A 64 -4.98 10.24 12.15
CA HIS A 64 -6.08 10.01 11.21
C HIS A 64 -5.61 9.87 9.75
N TYR A 65 -4.31 9.98 9.47
CA TYR A 65 -3.81 10.10 8.09
C TYR A 65 -3.97 8.82 7.28
N TRP A 66 -4.08 7.66 7.93
CA TRP A 66 -4.30 6.37 7.25
C TRP A 66 -5.72 6.22 6.70
N GLN A 67 -6.71 6.93 7.25
CA GLN A 67 -8.13 6.69 6.99
C GLN A 67 -8.51 6.90 5.52
N ALA A 68 -7.95 7.92 4.87
CA ALA A 68 -8.23 8.20 3.47
C ALA A 68 -7.70 7.08 2.56
N CYS A 69 -6.46 6.65 2.78
CA CYS A 69 -5.85 5.55 2.03
C CYS A 69 -6.60 4.23 2.27
N PHE A 70 -6.93 3.90 3.52
CA PHE A 70 -7.72 2.71 3.84
C PHE A 70 -9.10 2.73 3.18
N SER A 71 -9.82 3.85 3.29
CA SER A 71 -11.16 3.99 2.72
C SER A 71 -11.14 3.83 1.19
N TYR A 72 -10.09 4.35 0.53
CA TYR A 72 -9.94 4.23 -0.91
C TYR A 72 -9.58 2.80 -1.37
N LEU A 73 -8.70 2.11 -0.63
CA LEU A 73 -8.32 0.74 -0.96
C LEU A 73 -9.42 -0.30 -0.66
N THR A 74 -10.37 0.06 0.21
CA THR A 74 -11.48 -0.84 0.62
C THR A 74 -12.82 -0.45 0.04
N SER A 75 -12.93 0.69 -0.66
CA SER A 75 -14.14 1.00 -1.42
C SER A 75 -14.28 -0.01 -2.55
N CYS A 76 -15.31 -0.86 -2.47
CA CYS A 76 -15.70 -1.71 -3.58
C CYS A 76 -16.17 -0.82 -4.75
N ASP A 77 -15.58 -1.00 -5.92
CA ASP A 77 -16.26 -0.78 -7.19
C ASP A 77 -16.80 -2.13 -7.71
#